data_AF-A0A7C3GNF2-F1
#
_entry.id   AF-A0A7C3GNF2-F1
#
_cell.length_a   1.000
_cell.length_b   1.000
_cell.length_c   1.000
_cell.angle_alpha   90.00
_cell.angle_beta   90.00
_cell.angle_gamma   90.00
#
_symmetry.space_group_name_H-M   'P 1'
#
loop_
_entity.id
_entity.type
_entity.pdbx_description
1 polymer ?
#
loop_
_entity_poly.entity_id
_entity_poly.type
_entity_poly.pdbx_seq_one_letter_code
_entity_poly.pdbx_strand_id
1 'polypeptide(L)' 'KQHSSCPSGKNGGDLGEFGPGMMVKEFDEVVFSADLNTVQGPVKTQFGYHLLEVTSRSE' A
#
# COMPACT_ATOMS: atom_id res chain seq x y z
N LYS A 1 -3.21 -14.32 -2.07
CA LYS A 1 -2.46 -15.25 -1.18
C LYS A 1 -1.32 -16.03 -1.89
N GLN A 2 -1.43 -16.43 -3.17
CA GLN A 2 -0.43 -17.31 -3.82
C GLN A 2 0.77 -16.61 -4.49
N HIS A 3 0.85 -15.27 -4.56
CA HIS A 3 1.89 -14.58 -5.35
C HIS A 3 2.62 -13.41 -4.64
N SER A 4 2.40 -13.20 -3.35
CA SER A 4 3.06 -12.10 -2.62
C SER A 4 4.36 -12.60 -1.97
N SER A 5 5.49 -12.02 -2.38
CA SER A 5 6.83 -12.28 -1.81
C SER A 5 7.15 -11.37 -0.61
N CYS A 6 6.23 -10.51 -0.18
CA CYS A 6 6.43 -9.66 1.00
C CYS A 6 6.07 -10.40 2.30
N PRO A 7 6.76 -10.15 3.42
CA PRO A 7 6.44 -10.74 4.73
C PRO A 7 4.99 -10.49 5.19
N SER A 8 4.38 -9.39 4.75
CA SER A 8 2.96 -9.06 4.96
C SER A 8 2.00 -10.01 4.26
N GLY A 9 2.46 -10.83 3.30
CA GLY A 9 1.65 -11.84 2.63
C GLY A 9 1.03 -12.86 3.59
N LYS A 10 1.64 -13.10 4.76
CA LYS A 10 1.06 -13.92 5.84
C LYS A 10 -0.19 -13.31 6.46
N ASN A 11 -0.29 -11.97 6.48
CA ASN A 11 -1.45 -11.20 6.95
C ASN A 11 -2.32 -10.67 5.81
N GLY A 12 -2.22 -11.27 4.61
CA GLY A 12 -3.05 -10.86 3.47
C GLY A 12 -2.54 -9.65 2.68
N GLY A 13 -1.34 -9.13 2.99
CA GLY A 13 -0.79 -7.93 2.37
C GLY A 13 -0.99 -6.65 3.20
N ASP A 14 -1.55 -6.79 4.40
CA ASP A 14 -1.76 -5.66 5.30
C ASP A 14 -0.44 -5.02 5.73
N LEU A 15 -0.36 -3.70 5.57
CA LEU A 15 0.78 -2.86 5.93
C LEU A 15 0.57 -2.17 7.29
N GLY A 16 -0.63 -2.28 7.88
CA GLY A 16 -1.03 -1.57 9.08
C GLY A 16 -1.27 -0.09 8.83
N GLU A 17 -1.41 0.67 9.91
CA GLU A 17 -1.55 2.13 9.85
C GLU A 17 -0.18 2.79 9.82
N PHE A 18 0.03 3.69 8.87
CA PHE A 18 1.25 4.48 8.77
C PHE A 18 0.93 5.93 8.42
N GLY A 19 1.77 6.84 8.92
CA GLY A 19 1.67 8.27 8.65
C GLY A 19 2.49 8.70 7.43
N PRO A 20 2.32 9.95 6.97
CA PRO A 20 3.09 10.50 5.87
C PRO A 20 4.59 10.54 6.20
N GLY A 21 5.42 10.10 5.25
CA GLY A 21 6.87 10.00 5.37
C GLY A 21 7.38 8.66 5.93
N MET A 22 6.49 7.73 6.28
CA MET A 22 6.88 6.42 6.82
C MET A 22 7.13 5.38 5.73
N MET A 23 6.54 5.54 4.55
CA MET A 23 6.72 4.65 3.39
C MET A 23 7.49 5.37 2.27
N VAL A 24 7.78 4.66 1.18
CA VAL A 24 8.39 5.33 0.01
C VAL A 24 7.42 6.37 -0.55
N LYS A 25 7.97 7.43 -1.12
CA LYS A 25 7.20 8.58 -1.60
C LYS A 25 6.07 8.17 -2.56
N GLU A 26 6.31 7.17 -3.39
CA GLU A 26 5.32 6.62 -4.33
C GLU A 26 4.13 5.95 -3.61
N PHE A 27 4.33 5.38 -2.43
CA PHE A 27 3.23 4.85 -1.60
C PHE A 27 2.42 5.99 -0.98
N ASP A 28 3.11 6.94 -0.35
CA ASP A 28 2.45 8.07 0.30
C ASP A 28 1.59 8.85 -0.69
N GLU A 29 2.15 9.22 -1.85
CA GLU A 29 1.39 9.99 -2.85
C GLU A 29 0.11 9.27 -3.27
N VAL A 30 0.14 7.94 -3.43
CA VAL A 30 -1.03 7.15 -3.82
C VAL A 30 -2.01 6.99 -2.66
N VAL A 31 -1.54 6.66 -1.46
CA VAL A 31 -2.40 6.43 -0.28
C VAL A 31 -3.11 7.71 0.17
N PHE A 32 -2.42 8.86 0.11
CA PHE A 32 -3.01 10.14 0.49
C PHE A 32 -3.85 10.79 -0.60
N SER A 33 -3.69 10.42 -1.88
CA SER A 33 -4.52 10.93 -2.98
C SER A 33 -5.72 10.05 -3.31
N ALA A 34 -5.69 8.76 -2.95
CA ALA A 34 -6.72 7.81 -3.32
C ALA A 34 -7.94 7.82 -2.41
N ASP A 35 -9.05 7.34 -2.97
CA ASP A 35 -10.28 7.07 -2.24
C ASP A 35 -10.19 5.81 -1.38
N LEU A 36 -10.95 5.79 -0.29
CA LEU A 36 -11.08 4.63 0.58
C LEU A 36 -11.68 3.44 -0.17
N ASN A 37 -11.20 2.23 0.15
CA ASN A 37 -11.59 0.95 -0.44
C ASN A 37 -11.41 0.88 -1.96
N THR A 38 -10.49 1.68 -2.51
CA THR A 38 -10.15 1.67 -3.93
C THR A 38 -8.76 1.08 -4.13
N VAL A 39 -8.67 0.09 -5.02
CA VAL A 39 -7.39 -0.49 -5.41
C VAL A 39 -6.68 0.43 -6.38
N GLN A 40 -5.50 0.89 -6.01
CA GLN A 40 -4.61 1.74 -6.78
C GLN A 40 -3.38 0.97 -7.24
N GLY A 41 -3.01 1.18 -8.51
CA GLY A 41 -1.77 0.67 -9.07
C GLY A 41 -1.90 0.21 -10.52
N PRO A 42 -0.85 -0.42 -11.07
CA PRO A 42 0.37 -0.86 -10.38
C PRO A 42 1.35 0.29 -10.09
N VAL A 43 1.70 0.46 -8.82
CA VAL A 43 2.71 1.42 -8.35
C VAL A 43 4.08 0.79 -8.51
N LYS A 44 4.96 1.43 -9.29
CA LYS A 44 6.34 0.97 -9.48
C LYS A 44 7.23 1.56 -8.41
N THR A 45 7.88 0.70 -7.62
CA THR A 45 8.91 1.09 -6.66
C THR A 45 10.22 0.38 -6.99
N GLN A 46 11.29 0.71 -6.26
CA GLN A 46 12.55 -0.03 -6.33
C GLN A 46 12.42 -1.52 -5.98
N PHE A 47 11.35 -1.92 -5.28
CA PHE A 47 11.09 -3.31 -4.88
C PHE A 47 10.23 -4.08 -5.89
N GLY A 48 9.73 -3.43 -6.93
CA GLY A 48 8.91 -4.04 -7.97
C GLY A 48 7.60 -3.29 -8.21
N TYR A 49 6.54 -4.03 -8.56
CA TYR A 49 5.21 -3.48 -8.77
C TYR A 49 4.30 -3.87 -7.62
N HIS A 50 3.55 -2.89 -7.12
CA HIS A 50 2.67 -3.05 -5.97
C HIS A 50 1.27 -2.57 -6.30
N LEU A 51 0.27 -3.28 -5.77
CA LEU A 51 -1.11 -2.83 -5.72
C LEU A 51 -1.40 -2.39 -4.29
N LEU A 52 -2.07 -1.26 -4.16
CA LEU A 52 -2.39 -0.60 -2.91
C LEU A 52 -3.88 -0.47 -2.76
N GLU A 53 -4.37 -0.58 -1.54
CA GLU A 53 -5.77 -0.31 -1.23
C GLU A 53 -5.82 0.40 0.12
N VAL A 54 -6.51 1.53 0.16
CA VAL A 54 -6.64 2.31 1.40
C VAL A 54 -7.88 1.80 2.14
N THR A 55 -7.69 0.95 3.14
CA THR A 55 -8.81 0.32 3.89
C THR A 55 -9.40 1.25 4.95
N SER A 56 -8.59 2.12 5.56
CA SER A 56 -9.00 3.12 6.55
C SER A 56 -8.12 4.36 6.47
N ARG A 57 -8.67 5.51 6.87
CA ARG A 57 -7.93 6.77 7.03
C ARG A 57 -8.40 7.46 8.31
N SER A 58 -7.47 7.67 9.23
CA SER A 58 -7.68 8.44 10.45
C SER A 58 -7.31 9.90 10.17
N GLU A 59 -8.17 10.84 10.54
CA GLU A 59 -7.91 12.30 10.41
C GLU A 59 -6.88 12.82 11.41
#